data_AF-A0A919MBI8-F1
#
_entry.id   AF-A0A919MBI8-F1
#
_cell.length_a   1.000
_cell.length_b   1.000
_cell.length_c   1.000
_cell.angle_alpha   90.00
_cell.angle_beta   90.00
_cell.angle_gamma   90.00
#
_symmetry.space_group_name_H-M   'P 1'
#
loop_
_entity.id
_entity.type
_entity.pdbx_description
1 polymer ?
#
loop_
_entity_poly.entity_id
_entity_poly.type
_entity_poly.pdbx_seq_one_letter_code
_entity_poly.pdbx_strand_id
1 'polypeptide(L)'
;MRVSLTTRGGLAAPIVRRLPPRVLDTDQLPDTDARELRRLVAAATADPGGAHPAPAARDAVTYTITIDDNSRSTTLTSADTSMSRAFGDLLTWVERHTS
;
A
#
# COMPACT_ATOMS: atom_id res chain seq x y z
N MET A 1 4.41 1.52 14.24
CA MET A 1 4.49 1.67 12.77
C MET A 1 3.07 1.57 12.22
N ARG A 2 2.63 2.58 11.47
CA ARG A 2 1.29 2.66 10.90
C ARG A 2 1.37 2.60 9.38
N VAL A 3 0.50 1.82 8.75
CA VAL A 3 0.42 1.69 7.30
C VAL A 3 -0.97 2.06 6.85
N SER A 4 -1.09 2.98 5.90
CA SER A 4 -2.36 3.37 5.31
C SER A 4 -2.38 3.09 3.81
N LEU A 5 -3.52 2.57 3.33
CA LEU A 5 -3.77 2.22 1.94
C LEU A 5 -4.88 3.12 1.39
N THR A 6 -4.59 3.76 0.26
CA THR A 6 -5.55 4.51 -0.55
C THR A 6 -5.57 3.96 -1.96
N THR A 7 -6.77 3.74 -2.49
CA THR A 7 -6.98 3.23 -3.86
C THR A 7 -7.66 4.29 -4.70
N ARG A 8 -7.13 4.60 -5.88
CA ARG A 8 -7.64 5.61 -6.82
C ARG A 8 -7.66 5.05 -8.25
N GLY A 9 -8.82 5.06 -8.91
CA GLY A 9 -8.94 4.60 -10.30
C GLY A 9 -9.91 3.42 -10.45
N GLY A 10 -10.17 2.99 -11.69
CA GLY A 10 -11.17 2.00 -12.05
C GLY A 10 -12.61 2.53 -12.11
N LEU A 11 -13.53 1.74 -12.68
CA LEU A 11 -14.97 2.09 -12.85
C LEU A 11 -15.70 2.39 -11.52
N ALA A 12 -15.11 2.07 -10.38
CA ALA A 12 -15.63 2.37 -9.04
C ALA A 12 -15.11 3.70 -8.44
N ALA A 13 -14.27 4.45 -9.15
CA ALA A 13 -13.59 5.67 -8.67
C ALA A 13 -14.47 6.68 -7.89
N PRO A 14 -15.74 6.96 -8.24
CA PRO A 14 -16.55 7.90 -7.44
C PRO A 14 -16.91 7.36 -6.04
N ILE A 15 -17.00 6.03 -5.87
CA ILE A 15 -17.35 5.38 -4.60
C ILE A 15 -16.08 5.26 -3.74
N VAL A 16 -14.97 4.75 -4.30
CA VAL A 16 -13.72 4.52 -3.54
C VAL A 16 -13.07 5.83 -3.08
N ARG A 17 -13.26 6.94 -3.81
CA ARG A 17 -12.78 8.28 -3.39
C ARG A 17 -13.39 8.80 -2.10
N ARG A 18 -14.54 8.27 -1.66
CA ARG A 18 -15.20 8.68 -0.41
C ARG A 18 -14.91 7.75 0.77
N LEU A 19 -14.26 6.61 0.54
CA LEU A 19 -13.88 5.73 1.64
C LEU A 19 -12.67 6.30 2.38
N PRO A 20 -12.69 6.29 3.73
CA PRO A 20 -11.51 6.62 4.50
C PRO A 20 -10.36 5.67 4.12
N PRO A 21 -9.09 6.13 4.20
CA PRO A 21 -7.94 5.26 3.99
C PRO A 21 -8.05 4.05 4.90
N ARG A 22 -7.72 2.87 4.38
CA ARG A 22 -7.63 1.67 5.22
C ARG A 22 -6.34 1.78 6.03
N VAL A 23 -6.43 1.79 7.35
CA VAL A 23 -5.27 2.01 8.24
C VAL A 23 -5.02 0.78 9.09
N LEU A 24 -3.77 0.33 9.13
CA LEU A 24 -3.25 -0.69 10.05
C LEU A 24 -2.22 -0.07 10.96
N ASP A 25 -2.30 -0.41 12.24
CA ASP A 25 -1.31 -0.02 13.24
C ASP A 25 -0.65 -1.28 13.78
N THR A 26 0.69 -1.35 13.76
CA THR A 26 1.42 -2.52 14.30
C THR A 26 1.14 -2.75 15.77
N ASP A 27 0.74 -1.70 16.50
CA ASP A 27 0.47 -1.79 17.94
C ASP A 27 -0.91 -2.42 18.21
N GLN A 28 -1.73 -2.58 17.17
CA GLN A 28 -3.04 -3.24 17.20
C GLN A 28 -2.97 -4.67 16.59
N LEU A 29 -1.80 -5.10 16.11
CA LEU A 29 -1.61 -6.38 15.44
C LEU A 29 -0.91 -7.40 16.36
N PRO A 30 -1.21 -8.70 16.23
CA PRO A 30 -0.40 -9.75 16.85
C PRO A 30 1.08 -9.63 16.45
N ASP A 31 2.00 -9.98 17.36
CA ASP A 31 3.45 -9.85 17.12
C ASP A 31 3.93 -10.52 15.83
N THR A 32 3.33 -11.66 15.46
CA THR A 32 3.65 -12.37 14.23
C THR A 32 3.29 -11.55 12.99
N ASP A 33 2.10 -10.96 12.97
CA ASP A 33 1.62 -10.14 11.86
C ASP A 33 2.39 -8.82 11.79
N ALA A 34 2.69 -8.23 12.96
CA ALA A 34 3.50 -7.03 13.03
C ALA A 34 4.94 -7.25 12.54
N ARG A 35 5.52 -8.44 12.72
CA ARG A 35 6.83 -8.80 12.15
C ARG A 35 6.76 -9.00 10.64
N GLU A 36 5.72 -9.68 10.16
CA GLU A 36 5.53 -9.91 8.73
C GLU A 36 5.31 -8.60 7.97
N LEU A 37 4.48 -7.70 8.51
CA LEU A 37 4.27 -6.38 7.95
C LEU A 37 5.58 -5.59 7.83
N ARG A 38 6.43 -5.60 8.87
CA ARG A 38 7.75 -4.95 8.82
C ARG A 38 8.64 -5.54 7.73
N ARG A 39 8.57 -6.85 7.51
CA ARG A 39 9.35 -7.55 6.48
C ARG A 39 8.90 -7.16 5.07
N LEU A 40 7.59 -7.10 4.84
CA LEU A 40 7.00 -6.67 3.57
C LEU A 40 7.29 -5.20 3.27
N VAL A 41 7.18 -4.33 4.28
CA VAL A 41 7.55 -2.91 4.18
C VAL A 41 9.03 -2.74 3.82
N ALA A 42 9.93 -3.46 4.49
CA ALA A 42 11.36 -3.41 4.19
C ALA A 42 11.65 -3.88 2.74
N ALA A 43 10.99 -4.94 2.27
CA ALA A 43 11.15 -5.42 0.90
C ALA A 43 10.63 -4.41 -0.13
N ALA A 44 9.45 -3.82 0.10
CA ALA A 44 8.85 -2.85 -0.82
C ALA A 44 9.61 -1.52 -0.86
N THR A 45 10.20 -1.08 0.27
CA THR A 45 11.01 0.15 0.32
C THR A 45 12.42 -0.02 -0.24
N ALA A 46 12.98 -1.23 -0.19
CA ALA A 46 14.25 -1.56 -0.81
C ALA A 46 14.18 -1.72 -2.34
N ASP A 47 12.97 -1.78 -2.92
CA ASP A 47 12.73 -1.90 -4.36
C ASP A 47 12.31 -0.57 -4.99
N PRO A 48 13.27 0.23 -5.50
CA PRO A 48 12.98 1.53 -6.12
C PRO A 48 12.21 1.41 -7.45
N GLY A 49 12.15 0.22 -8.06
CA GLY A 49 11.54 0.01 -9.39
C GLY A 49 10.01 -0.02 -9.38
N GLY A 50 9.38 -0.25 -8.23
CA GLY A 50 7.93 -0.38 -8.10
C GLY A 50 7.18 0.90 -7.71
N ALA A 51 7.88 1.94 -7.25
CA ALA A 51 7.27 3.13 -6.64
C ALA A 51 7.14 4.34 -7.57
N HIS A 52 7.37 4.18 -8.87
CA HIS A 52 7.25 5.26 -9.85
C HIS A 52 6.00 5.07 -10.70
N PRO A 53 5.07 6.05 -10.74
CA PRO A 53 3.95 5.99 -11.64
C PRO A 53 4.48 6.12 -13.08
N ALA A 54 4.48 5.01 -13.83
CA ALA A 54 4.40 5.11 -15.28
C ALA A 54 3.12 5.89 -15.64
N PRO A 55 3.04 6.58 -16.81
CA PRO A 55 1.78 7.18 -17.24
C PRO A 55 0.71 6.11 -17.31
N ALA A 56 -0.13 6.08 -16.28
CA ALA A 56 -1.16 5.07 -16.11
C ALA A 56 -2.20 5.24 -17.22
N ALA A 57 -2.59 4.13 -17.85
CA ALA A 57 -3.76 4.12 -18.72
C ALA A 57 -4.96 4.71 -17.95
N ARG A 58 -5.87 5.39 -18.65
CA ARG A 58 -6.99 6.15 -18.03
C ARG A 58 -7.84 5.31 -17.06
N ASP A 59 -7.82 3.99 -17.22
CA ASP A 59 -8.62 3.03 -16.46
C ASP A 59 -7.82 2.24 -15.40
N ALA A 60 -6.50 2.44 -15.29
CA ALA A 60 -5.67 1.71 -14.35
C ALA A 60 -5.95 2.12 -12.90
N VAL A 61 -5.95 1.13 -11.99
CA VAL A 61 -6.09 1.36 -10.56
C VAL A 61 -4.73 1.70 -9.97
N THR A 62 -4.63 2.87 -9.35
CA THR A 62 -3.46 3.33 -8.61
C THR A 62 -3.65 3.08 -7.12
N TYR A 63 -2.64 2.47 -6.51
CA TYR A 63 -2.57 2.23 -5.08
C TYR A 63 -1.48 3.13 -4.49
N THR A 64 -1.80 3.76 -3.36
CA THR A 64 -0.85 4.54 -2.56
C THR A 64 -0.81 3.95 -1.17
N ILE A 65 0.37 3.49 -0.77
CA ILE A 65 0.65 2.98 0.57
C ILE A 65 1.56 3.98 1.28
N THR A 66 1.08 4.55 2.38
CA THR A 66 1.87 5.43 3.24
C THR A 66 2.24 4.68 4.51
N ILE A 67 3.55 4.56 4.75
CA ILE A 67 4.15 3.93 5.92
C ILE A 67 4.67 5.04 6.84
N ASP A 68 4.15 5.10 8.05
CA ASP A 68 4.61 5.98 9.11
C ASP A 68 5.31 5.13 10.18
N ASP A 69 6.64 5.28 10.27
CA ASP A 69 7.46 4.58 11.26
C ASP A 69 8.26 5.58 12.09
N ASN A 70 7.80 5.79 13.33
CA ASN A 70 8.36 6.73 14.29
C ASN A 70 8.43 8.17 13.75
N SER A 71 9.60 8.57 13.22
CA SER A 71 9.86 9.91 12.68
C SER A 71 10.00 9.94 11.16
N ARG A 72 9.80 8.81 10.48
CA ARG A 72 9.91 8.70 9.03
C ARG A 72 8.58 8.30 8.42
N SER A 73 8.15 9.08 7.44
CA SER A 73 7.01 8.75 6.58
C SER A 73 7.52 8.41 5.18
N THR A 74 7.15 7.24 4.66
CA THR A 74 7.50 6.76 3.32
C THR A 74 6.23 6.47 2.53
N THR A 75 6.11 7.08 1.35
CA THR A 75 4.96 6.87 0.46
C THR A 75 5.39 6.06 -0.74
N LEU A 76 4.75 4.92 -0.95
CA LEU A 76 4.91 4.07 -2.13
C LEU A 76 3.66 4.20 -3.00
N THR A 77 3.84 4.45 -4.29
CA THR A 77 2.72 4.55 -5.24
C THR A 77 2.97 3.65 -6.44
N SER A 78 1.98 2.83 -6.79
CA SER A 78 2.08 1.96 -7.96
C SER A 78 0.71 1.67 -8.59
N ALA A 79 0.71 1.34 -9.88
CA ALA A 79 -0.50 0.94 -10.61
C ALA A 79 -0.64 -0.59 -10.65
N ASP A 80 -1.89 -1.07 -10.73
CA ASP A 80 -2.24 -2.50 -10.90
C ASP A 80 -1.43 -3.23 -11.98
N THR A 81 -1.13 -2.51 -13.06
CA THR A 81 -0.48 -3.01 -14.28
C THR A 81 1.04 -2.90 -14.28
N SER A 82 1.64 -2.17 -13.33
CA SER A 82 3.09 -1.88 -13.32
C SER A 82 3.76 -2.07 -11.97
N MET A 83 3.06 -2.61 -10.97
CA MET A 83 3.64 -2.78 -9.64
C MET A 83 4.70 -3.87 -9.58
N SER A 84 5.70 -3.65 -8.73
CA SER A 84 6.67 -4.70 -8.44
C SER A 84 6.04 -5.78 -7.56
N ARG A 85 6.64 -6.97 -7.57
CA ARG A 85 6.17 -8.10 -6.75
C ARG A 85 6.16 -7.73 -5.26
N ALA A 86 7.18 -7.03 -4.78
CA ALA A 86 7.27 -6.61 -3.38
C ALA A 86 6.14 -5.65 -2.99
N PHE A 87 5.77 -4.72 -3.88
CA PHE A 87 4.63 -3.84 -3.67
C PHE A 87 3.31 -4.63 -3.65
N GLY A 88 3.13 -5.55 -4.59
CA GLY A 88 1.92 -6.40 -4.67
C GLY A 88 1.73 -7.31 -3.45
N ASP A 89 2.82 -7.88 -2.93
CA ASP A 89 2.78 -8.72 -1.72
C ASP A 89 2.35 -7.88 -0.50
N LEU A 90 2.89 -6.66 -0.35
CA LEU A 90 2.50 -5.72 0.71
C LEU A 90 1.02 -5.30 0.57
N LEU A 91 0.58 -4.92 -0.63
CA LEU A 91 -0.80 -4.54 -0.92
C LEU A 91 -1.77 -5.65 -0.54
N THR A 92 -1.53 -6.87 -1.05
CA THR A 92 -2.37 -8.05 -0.79
C THR A 92 -2.43 -8.39 0.69
N TRP A 93 -1.34 -8.21 1.43
CA TRP A 93 -1.31 -8.42 2.87
C TRP A 93 -2.16 -7.37 3.61
N VAL A 94 -2.00 -6.09 3.27
CA VAL A 94 -2.77 -4.99 3.88
C VAL A 94 -4.26 -5.13 3.60
N GLU A 95 -4.66 -5.46 2.37
CA GLU A 95 -6.06 -5.66 2.00
C GLU A 95 -6.71 -6.80 2.81
N ARG A 96 -6.00 -7.92 3.00
CA ARG A 96 -6.49 -9.06 3.80
C ARG A 96 -6.71 -8.72 5.27
N HIS A 97 -5.90 -7.83 5.84
CA HIS A 97 -6.00 -7.44 7.25
C HIS A 97 -6.89 -6.21 7.49
N THR A 98 -7.44 -5.62 6.43
CA THR A 98 -8.35 -4.45 6.49
C THR A 98 -9.69 -4.72 5.85
N SER A 99 -9.94 -5.97 5.44
CA SER A 99 -11.20 -6.45 4.86
C SER A 99 -12.25 -6.73 5.90
#